data_AF-A0A930QGY5-F1
#
_entry.id   AF-A0A930QGY5-F1
#
_cell.length_a   1.000
_cell.length_b   1.000
_cell.length_c   1.000
_cell.angle_alpha   90.00
_cell.angle_beta   90.00
_cell.angle_gamma   90.00
#
_symmetry.space_group_name_H-M   'P 1'
#
loop_
_entity.id
_entity.type
_entity.pdbx_description
1 polymer ?
#
loop_
_entity_poly.entity_id
_entity_poly.type
_entity_poly.pdbx_seq_one_letter_code
_entity_poly.pdbx_strand_id
1 'polypeptide(L)'
;MNIKDFPPPHIPCKLPLDTISNKLACDKSFISNIIRKGSRLSEFIGYLQNLPSPQILISSLTLQEAVLSSRIEGTLATIADVVTENRSSETMANDIIEIENYCKAIHYGHLTLRDHDALISKNMICQLHILLLDNNVRGADKTPGIFKTEQNFIQNDILGNFTPLPPVLTDEYMD
;
A
#
# COMPACT_ATOMS: atom_id res chain seq x y z
N MET A 1 25.71 -3.40 5.97
CA MET A 1 24.89 -4.54 6.42
C MET A 1 25.64 -5.82 6.13
N ASN A 2 25.80 -6.73 7.10
CA ASN A 2 26.46 -8.01 6.88
C ASN A 2 25.41 -9.08 6.59
N ILE A 3 25.45 -9.66 5.39
CA ILE A 3 24.46 -10.66 4.93
C ILE A 3 24.45 -11.90 5.83
N LYS A 4 25.57 -12.20 6.51
CA LYS A 4 25.66 -13.35 7.43
C LYS A 4 24.76 -13.21 8.67
N ASP A 5 24.29 -12.00 8.97
CA ASP A 5 23.43 -11.72 10.11
C ASP A 5 21.94 -11.97 9.78
N PHE A 6 21.63 -12.46 8.57
CA PHE A 6 20.28 -12.71 8.09
C PHE A 6 19.98 -14.22 8.04
N PRO A 7 18.75 -14.63 8.43
CA PRO A 7 18.34 -16.02 8.31
C PRO A 7 18.24 -16.45 6.84
N PRO A 8 18.16 -17.77 6.55
CA PRO A 8 17.85 -18.22 5.20
C PRO A 8 16.48 -17.68 4.74
N PRO A 9 16.26 -17.53 3.41
CA PRO A 9 14.98 -17.07 2.88
C PRO A 9 13.79 -17.87 3.40
N HIS A 10 12.79 -17.16 3.89
CA HIS A 10 11.54 -17.77 4.36
C HIS A 10 10.63 -18.06 3.16
N ILE A 11 10.25 -19.33 3.00
CA ILE A 11 9.27 -19.78 2.00
C ILE A 11 7.94 -20.00 2.75
N PRO A 12 6.95 -19.10 2.63
CA PRO A 12 5.68 -19.26 3.31
C PRO A 12 4.88 -20.39 2.69
N CYS A 13 4.10 -21.08 3.50
CA CYS A 13 3.10 -22.03 3.00
C CYS A 13 2.03 -21.27 2.19
N LYS A 14 1.51 -21.88 1.13
CA LYS A 14 0.36 -21.31 0.40
C LYS A 14 -0.81 -21.17 1.37
N LEU A 15 -1.51 -20.05 1.28
CA LEU A 15 -2.59 -19.71 2.19
C LEU A 15 -3.73 -20.74 2.03
N PRO A 16 -4.10 -21.51 3.08
CA PRO A 16 -5.11 -22.54 2.97
C PRO A 16 -6.52 -21.91 2.99
N LEU A 17 -6.91 -21.32 1.85
CA LEU A 17 -8.12 -20.50 1.71
C LEU A 17 -9.38 -21.22 2.18
N ASP A 18 -9.57 -22.49 1.85
CA ASP A 18 -10.75 -23.25 2.27
C ASP A 18 -10.81 -23.42 3.79
N THR A 19 -9.67 -23.77 4.40
CA THR A 19 -9.59 -23.96 5.85
C THR A 19 -9.81 -22.64 6.59
N ILE A 20 -9.20 -21.56 6.10
CA ILE A 20 -9.34 -20.23 6.69
C ILE A 20 -10.78 -19.74 6.53
N SER A 21 -11.35 -19.83 5.32
CA SER A 21 -12.73 -19.41 5.05
C SER A 21 -13.73 -20.16 5.92
N ASN A 22 -13.59 -21.48 6.05
CA ASN A 22 -14.45 -22.28 6.92
C ASN A 22 -14.31 -21.90 8.40
N LYS A 23 -13.08 -21.66 8.88
CA LYS A 23 -12.85 -21.22 10.27
C LYS A 23 -13.45 -19.84 10.52
N LEU A 24 -13.22 -18.89 9.62
CA LEU A 24 -13.74 -17.53 9.73
C LEU A 24 -15.27 -17.48 9.63
N ALA A 25 -15.87 -18.29 8.74
CA ALA A 25 -17.33 -18.39 8.59
C ALA A 25 -18.03 -19.00 9.81
N CYS A 26 -17.32 -19.79 10.62
CA CYS A 26 -17.84 -20.38 11.86
C CYS A 26 -17.50 -19.56 13.11
N ASP A 27 -16.60 -18.58 13.02
CA ASP A 27 -16.22 -17.73 14.15
C ASP A 27 -17.25 -16.60 14.36
N LYS A 28 -18.07 -16.77 15.40
CA LYS A 28 -19.08 -15.78 15.80
C LYS A 28 -18.50 -14.40 16.10
N SER A 29 -17.30 -14.32 16.68
CA SER A 29 -16.64 -13.05 16.98
C SER A 29 -16.23 -12.35 15.70
N PHE A 30 -15.64 -13.10 14.77
CA PHE A 30 -15.27 -12.58 13.46
C PHE A 30 -16.48 -12.07 12.67
N ILE A 31 -17.54 -12.86 12.57
CA ILE A 31 -18.78 -12.48 11.88
C ILE A 31 -19.39 -11.21 12.51
N SER A 32 -19.50 -11.18 13.84
CA SER A 32 -20.02 -10.02 14.57
C SER A 32 -19.19 -8.76 14.28
N ASN A 33 -17.86 -8.89 14.23
CA ASN A 33 -16.97 -7.79 13.89
C ASN A 33 -17.15 -7.33 12.45
N ILE A 34 -17.22 -8.24 11.46
CA ILE A 34 -17.47 -7.88 10.06
C ILE A 34 -18.79 -7.13 9.93
N ILE A 35 -19.88 -7.64 10.50
CA ILE A 35 -21.19 -6.98 10.42
C ILE A 35 -21.13 -5.59 11.03
N ARG A 36 -20.54 -5.46 12.22
CA ARG A 36 -20.42 -4.17 12.91
C ARG A 36 -19.58 -3.17 12.11
N LYS A 37 -18.45 -3.61 11.54
CA LYS A 37 -17.57 -2.74 10.74
C LYS A 37 -18.19 -2.39 9.39
N GLY A 38 -18.83 -3.35 8.73
CA GLY A 38 -19.61 -3.14 7.51
C GLY A 38 -20.73 -2.13 7.72
N SER A 39 -21.48 -2.23 8.83
CA SER A 39 -22.52 -1.24 9.18
C SER A 39 -21.95 0.18 9.33
N ARG A 40 -20.77 0.35 9.93
CA ARG A 40 -20.12 1.66 10.06
C ARG A 40 -19.63 2.21 8.72
N LEU A 41 -19.14 1.33 7.85
CA LEU A 41 -18.79 1.72 6.48
C LEU A 41 -20.03 2.16 5.69
N SER A 42 -21.15 1.44 5.80
CA SER A 42 -22.42 1.81 5.16
C SER A 42 -22.97 3.13 5.71
N GLU A 43 -22.86 3.37 7.02
CA GLU A 43 -23.22 4.64 7.65
C GLU A 43 -22.41 5.81 7.04
N PHE A 44 -21.09 5.62 6.90
CA PHE A 44 -20.20 6.59 6.25
C PHE A 44 -20.57 6.84 4.78
N ILE A 45 -20.83 5.78 4.00
CA ILE A 45 -21.29 5.90 2.61
C ILE A 45 -22.61 6.68 2.53
N GLY A 46 -23.54 6.42 3.45
CA GLY A 46 -24.79 7.16 3.57
C GLY A 46 -24.58 8.66 3.83
N TYR A 47 -23.65 9.02 4.72
CA TYR A 47 -23.29 10.43 4.93
C TYR A 47 -22.69 11.07 3.68
N LEU A 48 -21.80 10.37 2.99
CA LEU A 48 -21.19 10.86 1.75
C LEU A 48 -22.24 11.18 0.68
N GLN A 49 -23.25 10.33 0.50
CA GLN A 49 -24.31 10.54 -0.50
C GLN A 49 -25.15 11.80 -0.23
N ASN A 50 -25.17 12.30 1.00
CA ASN A 50 -25.88 13.52 1.38
C ASN A 50 -25.04 14.80 1.22
N LEU A 51 -23.76 14.70 0.87
CA LEU A 51 -22.90 15.86 0.67
C LEU A 51 -23.08 16.42 -0.75
N PRO A 52 -23.11 17.76 -0.91
CA PRO A 52 -23.17 18.39 -2.24
C PRO A 52 -21.97 18.04 -3.13
N SER A 53 -20.79 17.81 -2.54
CA SER A 53 -19.57 17.41 -3.25
C SER A 53 -18.78 16.40 -2.41
N PRO A 54 -19.12 15.10 -2.49
CA PRO A 54 -18.46 14.06 -1.71
C PRO A 54 -16.97 13.94 -2.04
N GLN A 55 -16.58 14.32 -3.27
CA GLN A 55 -15.23 14.15 -3.77
C GLN A 55 -14.20 15.04 -3.09
N ILE A 56 -14.61 16.20 -2.57
CA ILE A 56 -13.72 17.06 -1.77
C ILE A 56 -13.31 16.36 -0.48
N LEU A 57 -14.26 15.68 0.18
CA LEU A 57 -13.97 14.92 1.39
C LEU A 57 -13.11 13.70 1.07
N ILE A 58 -13.45 12.95 0.02
CA ILE A 58 -12.67 11.78 -0.39
C ILE A 58 -11.24 12.18 -0.74
N SER A 59 -11.01 13.23 -1.53
CA SER A 59 -9.65 13.68 -1.87
C SER A 59 -8.86 14.10 -0.63
N SER A 60 -9.50 14.75 0.34
CA SER A 60 -8.87 15.14 1.60
C SER A 60 -8.48 13.93 2.45
N LEU A 61 -9.36 12.92 2.53
CA LEU A 61 -9.07 11.67 3.24
C LEU A 61 -7.98 10.86 2.54
N THR A 62 -7.97 10.83 1.20
CA THR A 62 -6.89 10.19 0.42
C THR A 62 -5.55 10.88 0.69
N LEU A 63 -5.51 12.21 0.72
CA LEU A 63 -4.29 12.95 1.05
C LEU A 63 -3.84 12.68 2.49
N GLN A 64 -4.77 12.65 3.44
CA GLN A 64 -4.48 12.31 4.82
C GLN A 64 -3.89 10.90 4.93
N GLU A 65 -4.47 9.91 4.26
CA GLU A 65 -3.95 8.54 4.24
C GLU A 65 -2.56 8.46 3.60
N ALA A 66 -2.34 9.16 2.48
CA ALA A 66 -1.04 9.22 1.81
C ALA A 66 0.05 9.77 2.75
N VAL A 67 -0.23 10.88 3.44
CA VAL A 67 0.69 11.46 4.44
C VAL A 67 0.97 10.48 5.59
N LEU A 68 -0.06 9.80 6.09
CA LEU A 68 0.09 8.86 7.21
C LEU A 68 0.87 7.60 6.80
N SER A 69 0.60 7.07 5.61
CA SER A 69 1.30 5.91 5.04
C SER A 69 2.77 6.24 4.79
N SER A 70 3.07 7.36 4.14
CA SER A 70 4.45 7.78 3.85
C SER A 70 5.24 8.09 5.13
N ARG A 71 4.58 8.54 6.21
CA ARG A 71 5.22 8.76 7.50
C ARG A 71 5.76 7.46 8.12
N ILE A 72 5.12 6.32 7.86
CA ILE A 72 5.63 5.01 8.31
C ILE A 72 6.98 4.70 7.63
N GLU A 73 7.15 5.13 6.38
CA GLU A 73 8.38 5.01 5.58
C GLU A 73 9.40 6.14 5.85
N GLY A 74 9.09 7.03 6.80
CA GLY A 74 9.98 8.07 7.29
C GLY A 74 9.87 9.43 6.61
N THR A 75 8.82 9.70 5.83
CA THR A 75 8.59 11.07 5.33
C THR A 75 8.18 12.02 6.45
N LEU A 76 8.62 13.27 6.37
CA LEU A 76 8.33 14.31 7.37
C LEU A 76 7.25 15.30 6.93
N ALA A 77 6.92 15.33 5.63
CA ALA A 77 5.91 16.23 5.08
C ALA A 77 4.53 16.06 5.75
N THR A 78 3.82 17.18 5.90
CA THR A 78 2.46 17.23 6.42
C THR A 78 1.46 17.55 5.31
N ILE A 79 0.16 17.41 5.60
CA ILE A 79 -0.91 17.84 4.69
C ILE A 79 -0.74 19.31 4.32
N ALA A 80 -0.39 20.18 5.28
CA ALA A 80 -0.20 21.59 5.03
C ALA A 80 0.96 21.85 4.05
N ASP A 81 2.06 21.10 4.18
CA ASP A 81 3.20 21.21 3.28
C ASP A 81 2.83 20.81 1.85
N VAL A 82 2.05 19.74 1.67
CA VAL A 82 1.57 19.31 0.35
C VAL A 82 0.62 20.35 -0.26
N VAL A 83 -0.34 20.85 0.52
CA VAL A 83 -1.34 21.83 0.04
C VAL A 83 -0.70 23.19 -0.30
N THR A 84 0.34 23.58 0.43
CA THR A 84 1.06 24.85 0.20
C THR A 84 2.25 24.71 -0.74
N GLU A 85 2.51 23.50 -1.26
CA GLU A 85 3.70 23.15 -2.04
C GLU A 85 5.00 23.63 -1.37
N ASN A 86 5.10 23.44 -0.05
CA ASN A 86 6.22 23.93 0.76
C ASN A 86 7.50 23.14 0.50
N ARG A 87 8.21 23.48 -0.58
CA ARG A 87 9.49 22.85 -0.99
C ARG A 87 10.69 23.53 -0.32
N SER A 88 10.65 23.65 1.01
CA SER A 88 11.67 24.33 1.82
C SER A 88 13.06 23.68 1.78
N SER A 89 13.15 22.40 1.37
CA SER A 89 14.39 21.66 1.16
C SER A 89 14.18 20.59 0.09
N GLU A 90 15.28 20.02 -0.43
CA GLU A 90 15.22 18.90 -1.35
C GLU A 90 14.54 17.67 -0.73
N THR A 91 14.84 17.35 0.53
CA THR A 91 14.15 16.29 1.27
C THR A 91 12.65 16.53 1.35
N MET A 92 12.23 17.74 1.73
CA MET A 92 10.80 18.08 1.81
C MET A 92 10.14 18.03 0.43
N ALA A 93 10.83 18.49 -0.61
CA ALA A 93 10.32 18.42 -1.98
C ALA A 93 10.12 16.97 -2.44
N ASN A 94 11.05 16.07 -2.12
CA ASN A 94 10.93 14.65 -2.42
C ASN A 94 9.81 13.98 -1.63
N ASP A 95 9.69 14.26 -0.32
CA ASP A 95 8.59 13.75 0.51
C ASP A 95 7.22 14.18 -0.03
N ILE A 96 7.08 15.43 -0.48
CA ILE A 96 5.86 15.92 -1.12
C ILE A 96 5.56 15.14 -2.41
N ILE A 97 6.57 14.91 -3.25
CA ILE A 97 6.40 14.13 -4.49
C ILE A 97 5.99 12.68 -4.18
N GLU A 98 6.58 12.04 -3.16
CA GLU A 98 6.18 10.70 -2.72
C GLU A 98 4.70 10.65 -2.32
N ILE A 99 4.20 11.65 -1.58
CA ILE A 99 2.79 11.76 -1.18
C ILE A 99 1.88 12.02 -2.40
N GLU A 100 2.30 12.88 -3.32
CA GLU A 100 1.57 13.13 -4.57
C GLU A 100 1.49 11.85 -5.43
N ASN A 101 2.59 11.11 -5.56
CA ASN A 101 2.66 9.84 -6.26
C ASN A 101 1.73 8.79 -5.63
N TYR A 102 1.67 8.73 -4.29
CA TYR A 102 0.72 7.87 -3.59
C TYR A 102 -0.74 8.23 -3.95
N CYS A 103 -1.10 9.51 -3.89
CA CYS A 103 -2.43 9.97 -4.30
C CYS A 103 -2.75 9.60 -5.76
N LYS A 104 -1.79 9.78 -6.67
CA LYS A 104 -1.91 9.40 -8.08
C LYS A 104 -2.12 7.89 -8.24
N ALA A 105 -1.38 7.06 -7.50
CA ALA A 105 -1.49 5.62 -7.54
C ALA A 105 -2.88 5.15 -7.04
N ILE A 106 -3.38 5.70 -5.93
CA ILE A 106 -4.74 5.40 -5.44
C ILE A 106 -5.80 5.77 -6.48
N HIS A 107 -5.69 6.97 -7.08
CA HIS A 107 -6.63 7.42 -8.09
C HIS A 107 -6.61 6.54 -9.34
N TYR A 108 -5.42 6.20 -9.84
CA TYR A 108 -5.24 5.28 -10.96
C TYR A 108 -5.85 3.91 -10.66
N GLY A 109 -5.57 3.34 -9.48
CA GLY A 109 -6.13 2.04 -9.08
C GLY A 109 -7.64 2.06 -8.99
N HIS A 110 -8.23 3.13 -8.42
CA HIS A 110 -9.68 3.31 -8.36
C HIS A 110 -10.31 3.34 -9.76
N LEU A 111 -9.78 4.18 -10.66
CA LEU A 111 -10.29 4.27 -12.04
C LEU A 111 -10.15 2.95 -12.78
N THR A 112 -9.00 2.27 -12.64
CA THR A 112 -8.75 0.98 -13.29
C THR A 112 -9.77 -0.08 -12.87
N LEU A 113 -10.02 -0.21 -11.57
CA LEU A 113 -11.00 -1.16 -11.04
C LEU A 113 -12.43 -0.81 -11.47
N ARG A 114 -12.78 0.48 -11.46
CA ARG A 114 -14.13 0.95 -11.80
C ARG A 114 -14.43 0.81 -13.30
N ASP A 115 -13.49 1.22 -14.16
CA ASP A 115 -13.74 1.41 -15.60
C ASP A 115 -13.54 0.12 -16.40
N HIS A 116 -12.77 -0.85 -15.89
CA HIS A 116 -12.46 -2.09 -16.58
C HIS A 116 -13.10 -3.34 -15.96
N ASP A 117 -13.93 -3.19 -14.91
CA ASP A 117 -14.42 -4.30 -14.06
C ASP A 117 -13.29 -5.28 -13.69
N ALA A 118 -12.10 -4.70 -13.50
CA ALA A 118 -10.86 -5.46 -13.40
C ALA A 118 -10.71 -6.00 -11.99
N LEU A 119 -10.16 -7.21 -11.88
CA LEU A 119 -9.62 -7.71 -10.61
C LEU A 119 -8.22 -7.13 -10.39
N ILE A 120 -7.80 -7.07 -9.13
CA ILE A 120 -6.41 -6.77 -8.79
C ILE A 120 -5.53 -7.85 -9.45
N SER A 121 -4.59 -7.40 -10.27
CA SER A 121 -3.71 -8.28 -11.06
C SER A 121 -2.24 -7.89 -10.86
N LYS A 122 -1.34 -8.82 -11.20
CA LYS A 122 0.12 -8.54 -11.22
C LYS A 122 0.46 -7.29 -12.03
N ASN A 123 -0.17 -7.12 -13.20
CA ASN A 123 0.04 -5.93 -14.04
C ASN A 123 -0.38 -4.66 -13.30
N MET A 124 -1.56 -4.64 -12.69
CA MET A 124 -2.03 -3.49 -11.92
C MET A 124 -1.06 -3.16 -10.77
N ILE A 125 -0.56 -4.17 -10.04
CA ILE A 125 0.43 -3.98 -8.98
C ILE A 125 1.72 -3.36 -9.54
N CYS A 126 2.21 -3.84 -10.67
CA CYS A 126 3.37 -3.26 -11.36
C CYS A 126 3.12 -1.81 -11.79
N GLN A 127 1.95 -1.48 -12.33
CA GLN A 127 1.61 -0.09 -12.71
C GLN A 127 1.54 0.83 -11.49
N LEU A 128 0.93 0.38 -10.40
CA LEU A 128 0.91 1.13 -9.14
C LEU A 128 2.34 1.37 -8.62
N HIS A 129 3.22 0.36 -8.70
CA HIS A 129 4.62 0.50 -8.30
C HIS A 129 5.39 1.51 -9.17
N ILE A 130 5.13 1.57 -10.48
CA ILE A 130 5.69 2.60 -11.36
C ILE A 130 5.26 3.99 -10.90
N LEU A 131 3.96 4.19 -10.66
CA LEU A 131 3.42 5.49 -10.24
C LEU A 131 3.98 5.93 -8.89
N LEU A 132 4.14 5.01 -7.94
CA LEU A 132 4.69 5.30 -6.62
C LEU A 132 6.14 5.82 -6.71
N LEU A 133 6.94 5.22 -7.59
CA LEU A 133 8.37 5.51 -7.74
C LEU A 133 8.71 6.55 -8.83
N ASP A 134 7.70 7.17 -9.42
CA ASP A 134 7.88 8.16 -10.48
C ASP A 134 8.58 9.44 -9.96
N ASN A 135 9.12 10.26 -10.86
CA ASN A 135 9.74 11.55 -10.54
C ASN A 135 10.97 11.46 -9.62
N ASN A 136 11.75 10.38 -9.74
CA ASN A 136 13.05 10.20 -9.10
C ASN A 136 13.02 10.27 -7.55
N VAL A 137 11.92 9.82 -6.96
CA VAL A 137 11.78 9.67 -5.51
C VAL A 137 12.67 8.55 -4.95
N ARG A 138 12.68 8.36 -3.63
CA ARG A 138 13.43 7.28 -2.99
C ARG A 138 13.02 5.93 -3.58
N GLY A 139 14.01 5.19 -4.06
CA GLY A 139 13.79 3.87 -4.66
C GLY A 139 13.44 3.89 -6.14
N ALA A 140 13.41 5.04 -6.82
CA ALA A 140 13.22 5.12 -8.27
C ALA A 140 14.25 4.32 -9.08
N ASP A 141 15.42 4.06 -8.51
CA ASP A 141 16.48 3.19 -9.07
C ASP A 141 16.20 1.68 -8.90
N LYS A 142 15.17 1.29 -8.12
CA LYS A 142 14.83 -0.10 -7.76
C LYS A 142 13.85 -0.74 -8.74
N THR A 143 14.16 -0.63 -10.04
CA THR A 143 13.40 -1.27 -11.14
C THR A 143 11.87 -1.11 -11.00
N PRO A 144 11.32 0.12 -11.14
CA PRO A 144 9.88 0.36 -11.04
C PRO A 144 9.07 -0.57 -11.96
N GLY A 145 7.95 -1.08 -11.44
CA GLY A 145 7.09 -2.02 -12.16
C GLY A 145 7.61 -3.44 -12.35
N ILE A 146 8.78 -3.78 -11.79
CA ILE A 146 9.37 -5.12 -11.90
C ILE A 146 9.43 -5.77 -10.52
N PHE A 147 8.97 -7.01 -10.42
CA PHE A 147 9.17 -7.81 -9.22
C PHE A 147 10.65 -8.05 -8.98
N LYS A 148 11.05 -8.11 -7.70
CA LYS A 148 12.46 -8.26 -7.33
C LYS A 148 13.15 -9.40 -8.10
N THR A 149 14.31 -9.08 -8.66
CA THR A 149 15.20 -10.05 -9.31
C THR A 149 16.34 -10.49 -8.39
N GLU A 150 16.54 -9.75 -7.29
CA GLU A 150 17.58 -9.99 -6.30
C GLU A 150 16.98 -10.21 -4.90
N GLN A 151 17.74 -10.86 -4.03
CA GLN A 151 17.29 -11.18 -2.68
C GLN A 151 17.24 -9.90 -1.84
N ASN A 152 16.04 -9.55 -1.37
CA ASN A 152 15.84 -8.50 -0.38
C ASN A 152 16.16 -9.02 1.03
N PHE A 153 16.51 -8.11 1.92
CA PHE A 153 16.78 -8.37 3.33
C PHE A 153 16.10 -7.27 4.15
N ILE A 154 15.28 -7.66 5.12
CA ILE A 154 14.55 -6.73 5.98
C ILE A 154 15.24 -6.73 7.33
N GLN A 155 15.97 -5.66 7.62
CA GLN A 155 16.55 -5.44 8.95
C GLN A 155 15.46 -4.94 9.89
N ASN A 156 15.38 -5.51 11.10
CA ASN A 156 14.49 -5.03 12.13
C ASN A 156 15.13 -5.24 13.51
N ASP A 157 15.36 -4.14 14.22
CA ASP A 157 16.07 -4.16 15.49
C ASP A 157 15.20 -4.67 16.67
N ILE A 158 13.87 -4.74 16.48
CA ILE A 158 12.91 -5.15 17.52
C ILE A 158 12.52 -6.63 17.39
N LEU A 159 12.15 -7.04 16.17
CA LEU A 159 11.64 -8.38 15.86
C LEU A 159 12.71 -9.33 15.31
N GLY A 160 13.87 -8.78 14.95
CA GLY A 160 14.97 -9.51 14.31
C GLY A 160 14.92 -9.44 12.78
N ASN A 161 16.08 -9.72 12.18
CA ASN A 161 16.27 -9.73 10.74
C ASN A 161 15.39 -10.78 10.05
N PHE A 162 14.86 -10.43 8.89
CA PHE A 162 14.03 -11.31 8.08
C PHE A 162 14.51 -11.34 6.63
N THR A 163 14.55 -12.53 6.04
CA THR A 163 14.87 -12.75 4.63
C THR A 163 13.60 -13.21 3.92
N PRO A 164 12.96 -12.34 3.11
CA PRO A 164 11.74 -12.70 2.39
C PRO A 164 11.96 -13.79 1.35
N LEU A 165 10.85 -14.24 0.75
CA LEU A 165 10.80 -15.23 -0.34
C LEU A 165 11.91 -15.02 -1.40
N PRO A 166 12.58 -16.06 -1.90
CA PRO A 166 13.55 -15.93 -2.99
C PRO A 166 12.96 -15.28 -4.26
N PRO A 167 13.74 -14.52 -5.04
CA PRO A 167 13.28 -13.87 -6.28
C PRO A 167 12.62 -14.82 -7.27
N VAL A 168 13.20 -16.02 -7.43
CA VAL A 168 12.73 -17.06 -8.37
C VAL A 168 11.31 -17.55 -8.08
N LEU A 169 10.83 -17.41 -6.85
CA LEU A 169 9.46 -17.81 -6.46
C LEU A 169 8.49 -16.63 -6.44
N THR A 170 8.94 -15.40 -6.68
CA THR A 170 8.09 -14.22 -6.53
C THR A 170 6.87 -14.26 -7.45
N ASP A 171 7.07 -14.63 -8.71
CA ASP A 171 5.98 -14.67 -9.70
C ASP A 171 4.89 -15.68 -9.30
N GLU A 172 5.29 -16.89 -8.91
CA GLU A 172 4.39 -17.98 -8.46
C GLU A 172 3.60 -17.62 -7.19
N TYR A 173 4.14 -16.73 -6.34
CA TYR A 173 3.46 -16.30 -5.11
C TYR A 173 2.62 -15.03 -5.30
N MET A 174 2.75 -14.35 -6.44
CA MET A 174 1.91 -13.23 -6.83
C MET A 174 0.77 -13.65 -7.77
N ASP A 175 0.79 -14.90 -8.27
CA ASP A 175 -0.32 -15.57 -8.95
C ASP A 175 -1.41 -16.06 -7.98
#